data_AF-U2G982-F1
#
_entry.id   AF-U2G982-F1
#
_cell.length_a   1.000
_cell.length_b   1.000
_cell.length_c   1.000
_cell.angle_alpha   90.00
_cell.angle_beta   90.00
_cell.angle_gamma   90.00
#
_symmetry.space_group_name_H-M   'P 1'
#
loop_
_entity.id
_entity.type
_entity.pdbx_description
1 polymer ?
#
loop_
_entity_poly.entity_id
_entity_poly.type
_entity_poly.pdbx_seq_one_letter_code
_entity_poly.pdbx_strand_id
1 'polypeptide(L)'
;MNDTIDDGAPRTLRTLIAAQAGAALPTDDVLVLVLPLFGQVAALHARGKVARLDADSIVIGEEGGLALRHAEGETPQMDLGAVHRVQPHPASGLNIVGALRLDHTPDGRHDQTDLALQTDAAAPIERPVYLPGYASWERSLGHHDEITDVFLLGMVLASLACGLNFETGSDLNGFVAHRRNLFVLHERLHPIVAAVIVEMTEVNRHDRATDVAALAMRLRTWREQPLGLDVERALAGTTGAASRRGAVLTHLRDRLFDLSRRNRLLHFRPTAATVNLTVASVPLMLQIESVRP
;
A
#
# COMPACT_ATOMS: atom_id res chain seq x y z
N MET A 1 37.61 16.27 21.74
CA MET A 1 37.76 16.75 20.36
C MET A 1 36.37 16.74 19.78
N ASN A 2 35.74 17.91 19.63
CA ASN A 2 34.40 18.03 19.06
C ASN A 2 34.48 17.56 17.60
N ASP A 3 33.82 16.44 17.29
CA ASP A 3 33.52 16.09 15.92
C ASP A 3 32.46 17.08 15.42
N THR A 4 32.91 18.02 14.61
CA THR A 4 32.07 18.85 13.78
C THR A 4 31.36 17.95 12.79
N ILE A 5 30.13 17.55 13.11
CA ILE A 5 29.20 16.95 12.17
C ILE A 5 29.07 17.94 11.01
N ASP A 6 29.44 17.49 9.82
CA ASP A 6 29.22 18.17 8.55
C ASP A 6 27.69 18.27 8.33
N ASP A 7 27.08 19.30 8.90
CA ASP A 7 25.62 19.51 8.99
C ASP A 7 25.06 20.27 7.77
N GLY A 8 25.76 20.22 6.63
CA GLY A 8 25.41 20.97 5.42
C GLY A 8 24.62 20.18 4.37
N ALA A 9 24.66 18.85 4.39
CA ALA A 9 23.98 18.03 3.41
C ALA A 9 22.55 17.68 3.89
N PRO A 10 21.49 18.01 3.11
CA PRO A 10 20.13 17.69 3.49
C PRO A 10 19.95 16.17 3.56
N ARG A 11 19.42 15.66 4.68
CA ARG A 11 19.10 14.24 4.85
C ARG A 11 18.06 13.82 3.81
N THR A 12 18.41 12.84 2.98
CA THR A 12 17.55 12.34 1.90
C THR A 12 16.84 11.04 2.29
N LEU A 13 15.83 10.67 1.51
CA LEU A 13 15.18 9.36 1.62
C LEU A 13 16.22 8.22 1.55
N ARG A 14 17.20 8.31 0.63
CA ARG A 14 18.34 7.38 0.55
C ARG A 14 19.02 7.20 1.91
N THR A 15 19.38 8.29 2.58
CA THR A 15 20.05 8.23 3.89
C THR A 15 19.15 7.67 4.98
N LEU A 16 17.84 7.96 4.93
CA LEU A 16 16.86 7.43 5.88
C LEU A 16 16.69 5.91 5.74
N ILE A 17 16.62 5.39 4.52
CA ILE A 17 16.52 3.94 4.26
C ILE A 17 17.80 3.23 4.69
N ALA A 18 18.96 3.81 4.37
CA ALA A 18 20.23 3.26 4.81
C ALA A 18 20.31 3.19 6.35
N ALA A 19 19.81 4.22 7.05
CA ALA A 19 19.76 4.25 8.51
C ALA A 19 18.80 3.22 9.13
N GLN A 20 17.77 2.78 8.41
CA GLN A 20 16.89 1.70 8.88
C GLN A 20 17.57 0.34 8.91
N ALA A 21 18.62 0.13 8.09
CA ALA A 21 19.36 -1.13 8.02
C ALA A 21 18.44 -2.38 7.88
N GLY A 22 17.38 -2.26 7.08
CA GLY A 22 16.40 -3.33 6.86
C GLY A 22 15.29 -3.43 7.91
N ALA A 23 15.28 -2.56 8.93
CA ALA A 23 14.24 -2.55 9.94
C ALA A 23 13.01 -1.79 9.47
N ALA A 24 11.87 -2.49 9.36
CA ALA A 24 10.57 -1.89 9.11
C ALA A 24 10.18 -0.93 10.24
N LEU A 25 9.69 0.25 9.87
CA LEU A 25 9.19 1.23 10.83
C LEU A 25 7.78 0.87 11.32
N PRO A 26 7.44 1.19 12.59
CA PRO A 26 6.07 1.12 13.07
C PRO A 26 5.10 1.93 12.19
N THR A 27 3.86 1.47 12.05
CA THR A 27 2.86 2.14 11.20
C THR A 27 2.68 3.63 11.52
N ASP A 28 2.70 4.00 12.80
CA ASP A 28 2.61 5.41 13.20
C ASP A 28 3.77 6.25 12.69
N ASP A 29 5.00 5.78 12.88
CA ASP A 29 6.21 6.48 12.47
C ASP A 29 6.26 6.61 10.94
N VAL A 30 5.92 5.54 10.21
CA VAL A 30 5.80 5.57 8.74
C VAL A 30 4.84 6.68 8.31
N LEU A 31 3.65 6.74 8.92
CA LEU A 31 2.63 7.69 8.50
C LEU A 31 2.96 9.14 8.86
N VAL A 32 3.57 9.37 10.03
CA VAL A 32 4.12 10.68 10.39
C VAL A 32 5.16 11.14 9.37
N LEU A 33 6.02 10.23 8.91
CA LEU A 33 7.03 10.53 7.90
C LEU A 33 6.43 10.78 6.51
N VAL A 34 5.51 9.94 6.02
CA VAL A 34 5.08 9.98 4.62
C VAL A 34 3.91 10.92 4.32
N LEU A 35 3.01 11.16 5.28
CA LEU A 35 1.79 11.95 5.02
C LEU A 35 2.07 13.40 4.59
N PRO A 36 3.10 14.10 5.13
CA PRO A 36 3.48 15.43 4.62
C PRO A 36 3.89 15.40 3.14
N LEU A 37 4.62 14.37 2.71
CA LEU A 37 5.01 14.19 1.31
C LEU A 37 3.78 13.96 0.41
N PHE A 38 2.85 13.09 0.82
CA PHE A 38 1.61 12.86 0.09
C PHE A 38 0.79 14.15 -0.06
N GLY A 39 0.73 14.97 0.99
CA GLY A 39 0.06 16.27 0.95
C GLY A 39 0.70 17.24 -0.05
N GLN A 40 2.03 17.29 -0.10
CA GLN A 40 2.77 18.12 -1.07
C GLN A 40 2.52 17.67 -2.51
N VAL A 41 2.55 16.37 -2.78
CA VAL A 41 2.28 15.82 -4.12
C VAL A 41 0.82 16.07 -4.54
N ALA A 42 -0.15 15.83 -3.64
CA ALA A 42 -1.55 16.14 -3.91
C ALA A 42 -1.77 17.64 -4.23
N ALA A 43 -1.05 18.54 -3.54
CA ALA A 43 -1.09 19.98 -3.83
C ALA A 43 -0.44 20.34 -5.17
N LEU A 44 0.54 19.58 -5.65
CA LEU A 44 1.08 19.72 -7.02
C LEU A 44 0.08 19.24 -8.06
N HIS A 45 -0.53 18.08 -7.85
CA HIS A 45 -1.54 17.52 -8.77
C HIS A 45 -2.73 18.47 -8.93
N ALA A 46 -3.19 19.09 -7.84
CA ALA A 46 -4.24 20.12 -7.88
C ALA A 46 -3.88 21.35 -8.73
N ARG A 47 -2.59 21.59 -9.00
CA ARG A 47 -2.06 22.66 -9.85
C ARG A 47 -1.67 22.18 -11.25
N GLY A 48 -1.95 20.92 -11.60
CA GLY A 48 -1.54 20.31 -12.88
C GLY A 48 -0.03 20.12 -13.01
N LYS A 49 0.66 19.92 -11.88
CA LYS A 49 2.10 19.67 -11.78
C LYS A 49 2.35 18.28 -11.21
N VAL A 50 3.48 17.69 -11.55
CA VAL A 50 3.95 16.40 -11.01
C VAL A 50 5.18 16.59 -10.14
N ALA A 51 5.46 15.62 -9.28
CA ALA A 51 6.56 15.66 -8.34
C ALA A 51 7.80 14.96 -8.88
N ARG A 52 8.98 15.53 -8.63
CA ARG A 52 10.24 14.79 -8.81
C ARG A 52 10.44 13.87 -7.61
N LEU A 53 10.18 12.58 -7.82
CA LEU A 53 10.26 11.55 -6.80
C LEU A 53 11.39 10.56 -7.16
N ASP A 54 12.50 10.69 -6.46
CA ASP A 54 13.62 9.74 -6.44
C ASP A 54 14.28 9.78 -5.05
N ALA A 55 15.19 8.85 -4.76
CA ALA A 55 15.79 8.72 -3.42
C ALA A 55 16.55 9.96 -2.92
N ASP A 56 16.97 10.84 -3.84
CA ASP A 56 17.83 11.98 -3.57
C ASP A 56 17.08 13.32 -3.62
N SER A 57 15.96 13.37 -4.33
CA SER A 57 15.01 14.50 -4.41
C SER A 57 13.96 14.51 -3.31
N ILE A 58 13.80 13.41 -2.57
CA ILE A 58 13.00 13.37 -1.34
C ILE A 58 13.93 13.63 -0.15
N VAL A 59 13.58 14.63 0.66
CA VAL A 59 14.36 15.08 1.82
C VAL A 59 13.56 14.97 3.11
N ILE A 60 14.24 15.01 4.24
CA ILE A 60 13.61 15.19 5.55
C ILE A 60 13.43 16.69 5.77
N GLY A 61 12.18 17.14 5.90
CA GLY A 61 11.84 18.53 6.18
C GLY A 61 12.10 18.93 7.63
N GLU A 62 11.93 20.22 7.94
CA GLU A 62 12.20 20.78 9.27
C GLU A 62 11.34 20.17 10.37
N GLU A 63 10.10 19.79 10.05
CA GLU A 63 9.17 19.15 10.97
C GLU A 63 9.41 17.63 11.13
N GLY A 64 10.48 17.10 10.51
CA GLY A 64 10.86 15.68 10.59
C GLY A 64 10.14 14.75 9.60
N GLY A 65 9.10 15.22 8.92
CA GLY A 65 8.43 14.49 7.83
C GLY A 65 9.18 14.54 6.50
N LEU A 66 8.85 13.65 5.57
CA LEU A 66 9.39 13.69 4.22
C LEU A 66 8.81 14.86 3.42
N ALA A 67 9.66 15.48 2.59
CA ALA A 67 9.32 16.62 1.77
C ALA A 67 9.99 16.56 0.39
N LEU A 68 9.43 17.30 -0.55
CA LEU A 68 10.00 17.48 -1.88
C LEU A 68 11.15 18.49 -1.80
N ARG A 69 12.33 18.11 -2.31
CA ARG A 69 13.43 19.06 -2.52
C ARG A 69 13.02 20.20 -3.45
N HIS A 70 12.17 19.90 -4.44
CA HIS A 70 11.64 20.85 -5.42
C HIS A 70 10.13 21.00 -5.24
N ALA A 71 9.71 21.82 -4.27
CA ALA A 71 8.31 22.00 -3.89
C ALA A 71 7.40 22.60 -4.99
N GLU A 72 7.99 23.25 -6.00
CA GLU A 72 7.27 23.79 -7.15
C GLU A 72 6.83 22.71 -8.16
N GLY A 73 7.43 21.51 -8.07
CA GLY A 73 7.22 20.41 -9.00
C GLY A 73 7.60 20.72 -10.44
N GLU A 74 7.18 19.83 -11.33
CA GLU A 74 7.54 19.84 -12.75
C GLU A 74 6.27 19.79 -13.61
N THR A 75 6.38 20.21 -14.87
CA THR A 75 5.28 20.04 -15.83
C THR A 75 5.22 18.56 -16.26
N PRO A 76 4.03 17.95 -16.33
CA PRO A 76 3.89 16.56 -16.78
C PRO A 76 4.50 16.33 -18.17
N GLN A 77 5.09 15.15 -18.37
CA GLN A 77 5.62 14.70 -19.65
C GLN A 77 4.67 13.65 -20.24
N MET A 78 3.99 13.98 -21.34
CA MET A 78 2.91 13.17 -21.88
C MET A 78 3.31 12.42 -23.15
N ASP A 79 4.04 11.31 -23.05
CA ASP A 79 4.19 10.35 -24.16
C ASP A 79 3.25 9.14 -24.04
N LEU A 80 1.96 9.39 -24.27
CA LEU A 80 0.94 8.33 -24.25
C LEU A 80 1.18 7.28 -25.35
N GLY A 81 1.87 7.64 -26.44
CA GLY A 81 2.20 6.72 -27.52
C GLY A 81 3.21 5.68 -27.08
N ALA A 82 4.26 6.07 -26.35
CA ALA A 82 5.24 5.16 -25.77
C ALA A 82 4.61 4.23 -24.73
N VAL A 83 3.78 4.78 -23.84
CA VAL A 83 3.02 4.00 -22.87
C VAL A 83 2.13 2.97 -23.58
N HIS A 84 1.39 3.36 -24.62
CA HIS A 84 0.47 2.45 -25.32
C HIS A 84 1.17 1.33 -26.09
N ARG A 85 2.39 1.55 -26.58
CA ARG A 85 3.20 0.50 -27.24
C ARG A 85 3.57 -0.63 -26.26
N VAL A 86 3.87 -0.26 -25.01
CA VAL A 86 4.27 -1.18 -23.94
C VAL A 86 3.06 -1.76 -23.22
N GLN A 87 2.03 -0.95 -23.06
CA GLN A 87 0.78 -1.29 -22.38
C GLN A 87 -0.42 -0.82 -23.20
N PRO A 88 -0.91 -1.66 -24.12
CA PRO A 88 -2.14 -1.40 -24.85
C PRO A 88 -3.33 -1.32 -23.90
N HIS A 89 -4.32 -0.48 -24.23
CA HIS A 89 -5.60 -0.51 -23.54
C HIS A 89 -6.22 -1.91 -23.70
N PRO A 90 -6.81 -2.48 -22.64
CA PRO A 90 -7.48 -3.77 -22.75
C PRO A 90 -8.63 -3.68 -23.76
N ALA A 91 -8.45 -4.26 -24.94
CA ALA A 91 -9.41 -4.18 -26.04
C ALA A 91 -10.57 -5.20 -25.92
N SER A 92 -10.56 -6.06 -24.89
CA SER A 92 -11.56 -7.12 -24.65
C SER A 92 -11.30 -7.77 -23.29
N GLY A 93 -12.31 -8.45 -22.71
CA GLY A 93 -12.35 -8.99 -21.34
C GLY A 93 -11.35 -10.11 -20.98
N LEU A 94 -10.24 -10.23 -21.71
CA LEU A 94 -9.13 -11.13 -21.40
C LEU A 94 -7.89 -10.29 -21.03
N ASN A 95 -7.69 -10.06 -19.73
CA ASN A 95 -6.49 -9.41 -19.19
C ASN A 95 -5.40 -10.48 -18.95
N ILE A 96 -4.21 -10.31 -19.56
CA ILE A 96 -3.04 -11.13 -19.23
C ILE A 96 -2.49 -10.61 -17.88
N VAL A 97 -2.84 -11.27 -16.78
CA VAL A 97 -2.57 -10.81 -15.39
C VAL A 97 -1.16 -11.17 -14.89
N GLY A 98 -0.21 -11.33 -15.81
CA GLY A 98 1.18 -11.71 -15.51
C GLY A 98 1.68 -12.78 -16.48
N ALA A 99 2.92 -12.62 -16.94
CA ALA A 99 3.63 -13.68 -17.64
C ALA A 99 4.64 -14.28 -16.66
N LEU A 100 4.56 -15.57 -16.42
CA LEU A 100 5.54 -16.30 -15.61
C LEU A 100 6.45 -17.07 -16.58
N ARG A 101 7.77 -16.83 -16.54
CA ARG A 101 8.73 -17.72 -17.22
C ARG A 101 9.23 -18.73 -16.20
N LEU A 102 8.92 -20.00 -16.44
CA LEU A 102 9.42 -21.13 -15.67
C LEU A 102 10.57 -21.75 -16.46
N ASP A 103 11.81 -21.51 -16.02
CA ASP A 103 12.97 -22.14 -16.65
C ASP A 103 13.26 -23.47 -15.93
N HIS A 104 13.26 -24.56 -16.70
CA HIS A 104 13.57 -25.90 -16.21
C HIS A 104 15.08 -26.12 -16.26
N THR A 105 15.74 -26.17 -15.10
CA THR A 105 17.14 -26.63 -15.04
C THR A 105 17.20 -28.17 -15.01
N PRO A 106 18.25 -28.80 -15.57
CA PRO A 106 18.42 -30.26 -15.59
C PRO A 106 18.45 -30.91 -14.19
N ASP A 107 18.76 -30.13 -13.15
CA ASP A 107 18.84 -30.57 -11.75
C ASP A 107 17.49 -30.55 -11.02
N GLY A 108 16.38 -30.28 -11.72
CA GLY A 108 15.04 -30.24 -11.13
C GLY A 108 14.77 -28.99 -10.28
N ARG A 109 15.66 -27.98 -10.29
CA ARG A 109 15.37 -26.66 -9.72
C ARG A 109 14.53 -25.87 -10.72
N HIS A 110 13.38 -25.38 -10.25
CA HIS A 110 12.57 -24.40 -10.96
C HIS A 110 13.14 -23.02 -10.66
N ASP A 111 13.64 -22.33 -11.68
CA ASP A 111 13.92 -20.90 -11.56
C ASP A 111 12.63 -20.16 -11.95
N GLN A 112 12.08 -19.41 -11.00
CA GLN A 112 10.86 -18.65 -11.19
C GLN A 112 11.26 -17.19 -11.37
N THR A 113 11.38 -16.77 -12.63
CA THR A 113 11.66 -15.38 -12.96
C THR A 113 10.32 -14.66 -13.14
N ASP A 114 9.97 -13.79 -12.19
CA ASP A 114 8.82 -12.91 -12.37
C ASP A 114 9.14 -11.95 -13.52
N LEU A 115 8.43 -12.07 -14.65
CA LEU A 115 8.65 -11.22 -15.82
C LEU A 115 8.21 -9.77 -15.56
N ALA A 116 7.65 -9.48 -14.38
CA ALA A 116 7.41 -8.12 -13.93
C ALA A 116 8.68 -7.44 -13.40
N LEU A 117 9.81 -8.12 -13.17
CA LEU A 117 11.06 -7.49 -12.73
C LEU A 117 12.07 -7.38 -13.87
N GLN A 118 12.62 -6.18 -14.10
CA GLN A 118 13.72 -5.97 -15.03
C GLN A 118 14.91 -5.33 -14.32
N THR A 119 16.02 -6.07 -14.20
CA THR A 119 17.25 -5.60 -13.53
C THR A 119 18.28 -5.01 -14.48
N ASP A 120 18.24 -5.38 -15.77
CA ASP A 120 19.11 -4.81 -16.80
C ASP A 120 18.56 -3.45 -17.26
N ALA A 121 19.25 -2.38 -16.88
CA ALA A 121 18.89 -1.01 -17.23
C ALA A 121 19.12 -0.68 -18.72
N ALA A 122 19.93 -1.48 -19.44
CA ALA A 122 20.18 -1.27 -20.87
C ALA A 122 19.13 -1.97 -21.75
N ALA A 123 18.40 -2.96 -21.21
CA ALA A 123 17.37 -3.68 -21.95
C ALA A 123 16.15 -2.77 -22.24
N PRO A 124 15.54 -2.87 -23.44
CA PRO A 124 14.36 -2.09 -23.77
C PRO A 124 13.16 -2.49 -22.90
N ILE A 125 12.34 -1.50 -22.53
CA ILE A 125 11.07 -1.74 -21.82
C ILE A 125 10.03 -2.22 -22.84
N GLU A 126 9.77 -3.52 -22.88
CA GLU A 126 8.79 -4.14 -23.79
C GLU A 126 7.42 -4.38 -23.14
N ARG A 127 7.36 -4.34 -21.81
CA ARG A 127 6.16 -4.55 -20.99
C ARG A 127 6.27 -3.73 -19.69
N PRO A 128 5.16 -3.53 -18.95
CA PRO A 128 5.23 -2.93 -17.62
C PRO A 128 6.10 -3.78 -16.69
N VAL A 129 7.11 -3.16 -16.08
CA VAL A 129 8.07 -3.81 -15.18
C VAL A 129 8.43 -2.92 -13.99
N TYR A 130 8.78 -3.55 -12.87
CA TYR A 130 9.50 -2.93 -11.78
C TYR A 130 10.97 -2.78 -12.16
N LEU A 131 11.52 -1.61 -11.83
CA LEU A 131 12.91 -1.25 -12.07
C LEU A 131 13.62 -1.02 -10.73
N PRO A 132 14.94 -1.31 -10.62
CA PRO A 132 15.74 -0.98 -9.45
C PRO A 132 15.63 0.48 -9.03
N GLY A 133 15.66 0.69 -7.71
CA GLY A 133 15.53 1.99 -7.07
C GLY A 133 14.10 2.53 -7.09
N TYR A 134 13.97 3.84 -6.97
CA TYR A 134 12.69 4.57 -7.03
C TYR A 134 12.44 5.04 -8.46
N ALA A 135 12.41 4.08 -9.39
CA ALA A 135 12.23 4.32 -10.81
C ALA A 135 10.90 3.73 -11.29
N SER A 136 10.34 4.33 -12.34
CA SER A 136 9.15 3.82 -13.04
C SER A 136 9.48 3.56 -14.50
N TRP A 137 8.92 2.48 -15.05
CA TRP A 137 9.05 2.14 -16.46
C TRP A 137 8.42 3.22 -17.36
N GLU A 138 7.40 3.94 -16.89
CA GLU A 138 6.81 5.07 -17.61
C GLU A 138 7.83 6.20 -17.78
N ARG A 139 8.58 6.54 -16.72
CA ARG A 139 9.63 7.59 -16.78
C ARG A 139 10.77 7.19 -17.69
N SER A 140 11.16 5.91 -17.71
CA SER A 140 12.17 5.39 -18.65
C SER A 140 11.74 5.52 -20.11
N LEU A 141 10.43 5.60 -20.38
CA LEU A 141 9.87 5.86 -21.70
C LEU A 141 9.61 7.34 -21.99
N GLY A 142 9.99 8.25 -21.08
CA GLY A 142 9.75 9.69 -21.22
C GLY A 142 8.32 10.12 -20.89
N HIS A 143 7.56 9.29 -20.16
CA HIS A 143 6.23 9.61 -19.67
C HIS A 143 6.25 9.85 -18.16
N HIS A 144 5.65 10.94 -17.71
CA HIS A 144 5.52 11.27 -16.29
C HIS A 144 4.24 12.08 -16.07
N ASP A 145 3.25 11.42 -15.49
CA ASP A 145 1.94 11.96 -15.10
C ASP A 145 1.69 11.75 -13.59
N GLU A 146 0.51 12.14 -13.11
CA GLU A 146 0.11 11.98 -11.71
C GLU A 146 0.06 10.50 -11.28
N ILE A 147 -0.28 9.58 -12.19
CA ILE A 147 -0.35 8.13 -11.94
C ILE A 147 1.06 7.55 -11.76
N THR A 148 2.05 8.13 -12.44
CA THR A 148 3.46 7.82 -12.25
C THR A 148 3.92 8.25 -10.85
N ASP A 149 3.51 9.42 -10.36
CA ASP A 149 3.79 9.85 -8.98
C ASP A 149 3.19 8.90 -7.93
N VAL A 150 1.96 8.43 -8.16
CA VAL A 150 1.31 7.45 -7.27
C VAL A 150 2.19 6.21 -7.13
N PHE A 151 2.72 5.68 -8.23
CA PHE A 151 3.62 4.52 -8.17
C PHE A 151 4.85 4.78 -7.31
N LEU A 152 5.52 5.90 -7.55
CA LEU A 152 6.75 6.24 -6.85
C LEU A 152 6.49 6.48 -5.35
N LEU A 153 5.39 7.14 -4.99
CA LEU A 153 4.98 7.27 -3.58
C LEU A 153 4.66 5.91 -2.95
N GLY A 154 4.04 5.00 -3.70
CA GLY A 154 3.80 3.63 -3.26
C GLY A 154 5.10 2.88 -2.94
N MET A 155 6.13 3.04 -3.79
CA MET A 155 7.46 2.47 -3.56
C MET A 155 8.12 3.08 -2.30
N VAL A 156 8.02 4.39 -2.09
CA VAL A 156 8.51 5.03 -0.86
C VAL A 156 7.81 4.45 0.38
N LEU A 157 6.48 4.35 0.35
CA LEU A 157 5.70 3.81 1.45
C LEU A 157 6.06 2.34 1.74
N ALA A 158 6.20 1.52 0.70
CA ALA A 158 6.58 0.11 0.82
C ALA A 158 7.98 -0.05 1.43
N SER A 159 8.94 0.76 1.00
CA SER A 159 10.30 0.74 1.53
C SER A 159 10.31 0.97 3.03
N LEU A 160 9.66 2.02 3.50
CA LEU A 160 9.67 2.40 4.92
C LEU A 160 8.84 1.42 5.78
N ALA A 161 7.68 0.98 5.27
CA ALA A 161 6.76 0.12 6.01
C ALA A 161 7.22 -1.34 6.09
N CYS A 162 8.01 -1.80 5.12
CA CYS A 162 8.52 -3.17 5.07
C CYS A 162 10.03 -3.26 5.34
N GLY A 163 10.73 -2.13 5.52
CA GLY A 163 12.18 -2.11 5.76
C GLY A 163 12.99 -2.54 4.53
N LEU A 164 12.58 -2.14 3.34
CA LEU A 164 13.17 -2.58 2.07
C LEU A 164 14.04 -1.49 1.46
N ASN A 165 15.15 -1.87 0.83
CA ASN A 165 15.94 -0.99 -0.02
C ASN A 165 15.86 -1.44 -1.50
N PHE A 166 15.00 -0.79 -2.28
CA PHE A 166 14.78 -1.12 -3.69
C PHE A 166 15.97 -0.86 -4.62
N GLU A 167 17.01 -0.18 -4.15
CA GLU A 167 18.27 -0.10 -4.90
C GLU A 167 19.03 -1.43 -4.88
N THR A 168 18.72 -2.31 -3.94
CA THR A 168 19.20 -3.68 -3.93
C THR A 168 18.26 -4.57 -4.72
N GLY A 169 18.82 -5.37 -5.64
CA GLY A 169 18.02 -6.29 -6.45
C GLY A 169 17.31 -7.37 -5.61
N SER A 170 17.86 -7.74 -4.45
CA SER A 170 17.27 -8.73 -3.54
C SER A 170 15.96 -8.25 -2.94
N ASP A 171 15.92 -7.02 -2.40
CA ASP A 171 14.74 -6.50 -1.72
C ASP A 171 13.63 -6.19 -2.71
N LEU A 172 13.99 -5.67 -3.89
CA LEU A 172 13.04 -5.46 -4.97
C LEU A 172 12.45 -6.79 -5.45
N ASN A 173 13.27 -7.82 -5.67
CA ASN A 173 12.79 -9.14 -6.05
C ASN A 173 11.87 -9.74 -4.97
N GLY A 174 12.25 -9.61 -3.69
CA GLY A 174 11.43 -10.05 -2.56
C GLY A 174 10.07 -9.35 -2.52
N PHE A 175 10.04 -8.04 -2.77
CA PHE A 175 8.82 -7.26 -2.87
C PHE A 175 7.93 -7.70 -4.02
N VAL A 176 8.48 -7.80 -5.24
CA VAL A 176 7.70 -8.21 -6.43
C VAL A 176 7.07 -9.58 -6.23
N ALA A 177 7.86 -10.55 -5.73
CA ALA A 177 7.38 -11.91 -5.47
C ALA A 177 6.24 -11.98 -4.43
N HIS A 178 6.21 -11.06 -3.47
CA HIS A 178 5.24 -11.06 -2.37
C HIS A 178 4.31 -9.85 -2.36
N ARG A 179 4.24 -9.07 -3.45
CA ARG A 179 3.51 -7.79 -3.46
C ARG A 179 2.05 -7.98 -3.04
N ARG A 180 1.38 -9.03 -3.53
CA ARG A 180 -0.02 -9.31 -3.18
C ARG A 180 -0.23 -9.76 -1.73
N ASN A 181 0.83 -10.14 -1.03
CA ASN A 181 0.81 -10.57 0.36
C ASN A 181 2.03 -10.05 1.13
N LEU A 182 2.03 -8.75 1.41
CA LEU A 182 3.13 -8.06 2.11
C LEU A 182 3.34 -8.54 3.55
N PHE A 183 2.40 -9.28 4.12
CA PHE A 183 2.55 -9.87 5.46
C PHE A 183 3.66 -10.92 5.53
N VAL A 184 4.09 -11.47 4.38
CA VAL A 184 5.28 -12.32 4.28
C VAL A 184 6.57 -11.52 4.52
N LEU A 185 6.60 -10.26 4.09
CA LEU A 185 7.75 -9.37 4.28
C LEU A 185 7.73 -8.72 5.67
N HIS A 186 6.54 -8.28 6.11
CA HIS A 186 6.36 -7.67 7.42
C HIS A 186 5.03 -8.09 8.05
N GLU A 187 5.06 -9.08 8.95
CA GLU A 187 3.87 -9.67 9.58
C GLU A 187 3.00 -8.62 10.32
N ARG A 188 3.66 -7.66 10.98
CA ARG A 188 3.02 -6.61 11.79
C ARG A 188 2.49 -5.43 10.97
N LEU A 189 2.59 -5.48 9.63
CA LEU A 189 2.09 -4.42 8.76
C LEU A 189 0.59 -4.20 8.97
N HIS A 190 0.17 -2.93 9.04
CA HIS A 190 -1.25 -2.65 9.15
C HIS A 190 -1.97 -2.96 7.82
N PRO A 191 -3.12 -3.67 7.82
CA PRO A 191 -3.77 -4.11 6.59
C PRO A 191 -4.15 -2.98 5.63
N ILE A 192 -4.57 -1.82 6.16
CA ILE A 192 -4.89 -0.65 5.34
C ILE A 192 -3.63 -0.11 4.63
N VAL A 193 -2.49 -0.10 5.33
CA VAL A 193 -1.21 0.33 4.72
C VAL A 193 -0.78 -0.68 3.67
N ALA A 194 -0.93 -1.98 3.94
CA ALA A 194 -0.66 -3.03 2.95
C ALA A 194 -1.52 -2.86 1.69
N ALA A 195 -2.84 -2.65 1.85
CA ALA A 195 -3.76 -2.44 0.73
C ALA A 195 -3.39 -1.20 -0.10
N VAL A 196 -3.08 -0.08 0.57
CA VAL A 196 -2.63 1.15 -0.09
C VAL A 196 -1.33 0.90 -0.88
N ILE A 197 -0.33 0.25 -0.28
CA ILE A 197 0.93 -0.08 -0.97
C ILE A 197 0.63 -0.89 -2.23
N VAL A 198 -0.19 -1.94 -2.12
CA VAL A 198 -0.57 -2.76 -3.27
C VAL A 198 -1.21 -1.87 -4.35
N GLU A 199 -2.31 -1.18 -4.05
CA GLU A 199 -3.00 -0.34 -5.04
C GLU A 199 -2.10 0.69 -5.73
N MET A 200 -1.15 1.29 -5.00
CA MET A 200 -0.23 2.28 -5.54
C MET A 200 0.88 1.67 -6.39
N THR A 201 1.38 0.50 -6.02
CA THR A 201 2.54 -0.13 -6.67
C THR A 201 2.15 -1.06 -7.81
N GLU A 202 0.91 -1.01 -8.30
CA GLU A 202 0.51 -1.83 -9.44
C GLU A 202 1.30 -1.45 -10.70
N VAL A 203 1.97 -2.44 -11.29
CA VAL A 203 2.84 -2.20 -12.45
C VAL A 203 1.99 -1.86 -13.67
N ASN A 204 0.80 -2.46 -13.77
CA ASN A 204 -0.22 -2.09 -14.73
C ASN A 204 -0.86 -0.74 -14.34
N ARG A 205 -0.67 0.29 -15.16
CA ARG A 205 -1.20 1.63 -14.87
C ARG A 205 -2.72 1.71 -14.83
N HIS A 206 -3.42 0.79 -15.51
CA HIS A 206 -4.90 0.78 -15.55
C HIS A 206 -5.52 0.24 -14.26
N ASP A 207 -4.76 -0.58 -13.53
CA ASP A 207 -5.19 -1.17 -12.26
C ASP A 207 -4.67 -0.36 -11.04
N ARG A 208 -3.78 0.61 -11.29
CA ARG A 208 -3.15 1.46 -10.26
C ARG A 208 -4.13 2.50 -9.75
N ALA A 209 -4.03 2.82 -8.45
CA ALA A 209 -4.70 3.98 -7.91
C ALA A 209 -4.26 5.28 -8.61
N THR A 210 -5.16 6.25 -8.69
CA THR A 210 -4.95 7.49 -9.46
C THR A 210 -5.06 8.77 -8.64
N ASP A 211 -5.56 8.70 -7.40
CA ASP A 211 -5.80 9.88 -6.55
C ASP A 211 -4.98 9.82 -5.26
N VAL A 212 -3.90 10.61 -5.23
CA VAL A 212 -3.00 10.74 -4.06
C VAL A 212 -3.73 11.33 -2.85
N ALA A 213 -4.66 12.28 -3.04
CA ALA A 213 -5.36 12.93 -1.94
C ALA A 213 -6.29 11.95 -1.24
N ALA A 214 -7.03 11.13 -2.00
CA ALA A 214 -7.88 10.08 -1.45
C ALA A 214 -7.07 9.02 -0.68
N LEU A 215 -5.93 8.60 -1.23
CA LEU A 215 -5.01 7.66 -0.56
C LEU A 215 -4.45 8.26 0.74
N ALA A 216 -4.04 9.53 0.72
CA ALA A 216 -3.55 10.25 1.90
C ALA A 216 -4.61 10.31 3.00
N MET A 217 -5.86 10.56 2.65
CA MET A 217 -6.98 10.56 3.60
C MET A 217 -7.25 9.17 4.19
N ARG A 218 -7.19 8.12 3.36
CA ARG A 218 -7.35 6.73 3.80
C ARG A 218 -6.24 6.32 4.77
N LEU A 219 -4.99 6.72 4.47
CA LEU A 219 -3.84 6.52 5.34
C LEU A 219 -3.94 7.35 6.64
N ARG A 220 -4.44 8.58 6.59
CA ARG A 220 -4.61 9.42 7.80
C ARG A 220 -5.63 8.86 8.77
N THR A 221 -6.71 8.29 8.24
CA THR A 221 -7.83 7.72 9.01
C THR A 221 -7.70 6.21 9.23
N TRP A 222 -6.50 5.62 9.01
CA TRP A 222 -6.28 4.17 8.98
C TRP A 222 -6.81 3.40 10.19
N ARG A 223 -6.85 4.03 11.37
CA ARG A 223 -7.34 3.45 12.63
C ARG A 223 -8.86 3.26 12.64
N GLU A 224 -9.56 4.11 11.93
CA GLU A 224 -11.02 4.16 11.85
C GLU A 224 -11.55 3.37 10.65
N GLN A 225 -10.67 3.04 9.71
CA GLN A 225 -11.03 2.27 8.53
C GLN A 225 -11.52 0.87 8.92
N PRO A 226 -12.65 0.41 8.36
CA PRO A 226 -13.14 -0.93 8.65
C PRO A 226 -12.14 -1.96 8.12
N LEU A 227 -11.58 -2.75 9.02
CA LEU A 227 -10.73 -3.88 8.65
C LEU A 227 -11.60 -5.00 8.08
N GLY A 228 -11.41 -5.31 6.80
CA GLY A 228 -11.99 -6.48 6.16
C GLY A 228 -11.38 -7.78 6.68
N LEU A 229 -11.77 -8.90 6.07
CA LEU A 229 -11.15 -10.19 6.36
C LEU A 229 -9.80 -10.28 5.64
N ASP A 230 -8.70 -10.30 6.40
CA ASP A 230 -7.34 -10.39 5.85
C ASP A 230 -6.97 -11.82 5.48
N VAL A 231 -7.59 -12.33 4.40
CA VAL A 231 -7.31 -13.66 3.85
C VAL A 231 -5.80 -13.81 3.55
N GLU A 232 -5.17 -12.78 2.99
CA GLU A 232 -3.74 -12.80 2.65
C GLU A 232 -2.86 -13.03 3.89
N ARG A 233 -3.14 -12.36 5.01
CA ARG A 233 -2.42 -12.60 6.25
C ARG A 233 -2.58 -14.04 6.74
N ALA A 234 -3.79 -14.60 6.64
CA ALA A 234 -4.03 -16.01 7.00
C ALA A 234 -3.29 -17.00 6.09
N LEU A 235 -3.02 -16.60 4.84
CA LEU A 235 -2.31 -17.40 3.86
C LEU A 235 -0.79 -17.27 3.94
N ALA A 236 -0.26 -16.28 4.66
CA ALA A 236 1.18 -16.06 4.82
C ALA A 236 1.86 -17.32 5.39
N GLY A 237 2.88 -17.82 4.69
CA GLY A 237 3.61 -19.04 5.08
C GLY A 237 2.92 -20.37 4.77
N THR A 238 1.76 -20.38 4.12
CA THR A 238 1.05 -21.62 3.76
C THR A 238 1.32 -22.06 2.33
N THR A 239 1.73 -23.32 2.13
CA THR A 239 1.98 -23.92 0.81
C THR A 239 1.02 -25.09 0.56
N GLY A 240 0.37 -25.11 -0.61
CA GLY A 240 -0.58 -26.15 -1.03
C GLY A 240 -2.07 -25.85 -0.77
N ALA A 241 -2.97 -26.34 -1.63
CA ALA A 241 -4.39 -25.97 -1.61
C ALA A 241 -5.18 -26.47 -0.38
N ALA A 242 -4.77 -27.60 0.21
CA ALA A 242 -5.40 -28.14 1.42
C ALA A 242 -5.02 -27.33 2.67
N SER A 243 -3.77 -26.88 2.77
CA SER A 243 -3.29 -26.04 3.88
C SER A 243 -3.91 -24.64 3.81
N ARG A 244 -4.07 -24.06 2.61
CA ARG A 244 -4.76 -22.77 2.42
C ARG A 244 -6.20 -22.79 2.93
N ARG A 245 -7.00 -23.81 2.55
CA ARG A 245 -8.39 -23.94 3.04
C ARG A 245 -8.43 -24.07 4.56
N GLY A 246 -7.54 -24.87 5.14
CA GLY A 246 -7.42 -25.01 6.59
C GLY A 246 -7.07 -23.71 7.30
N ALA A 247 -6.11 -22.95 6.77
CA ALA A 247 -5.68 -21.68 7.32
C ALA A 247 -6.78 -20.61 7.26
N VAL A 248 -7.46 -20.49 6.11
CA VAL A 248 -8.60 -19.58 5.95
C VAL A 248 -9.76 -19.96 6.87
N LEU A 249 -10.12 -21.24 6.96
CA LEU A 249 -11.18 -21.70 7.87
C LEU A 249 -10.83 -21.44 9.34
N THR A 250 -9.58 -21.64 9.73
CA THR A 250 -9.10 -21.35 11.09
C THR A 250 -9.22 -19.84 11.37
N HIS A 251 -8.75 -19.00 10.45
CA HIS A 251 -8.85 -17.55 10.60
C HIS A 251 -10.29 -17.04 10.66
N LEU A 252 -11.16 -17.56 9.78
CA LEU A 252 -12.60 -17.28 9.79
C LEU A 252 -13.24 -17.67 11.12
N ARG A 253 -12.90 -18.85 11.64
CA ARG A 253 -13.39 -19.36 12.92
C ARG A 253 -12.95 -18.46 14.07
N ASP A 254 -11.67 -18.09 14.12
CA ASP A 254 -11.12 -17.26 15.19
C ASP A 254 -11.73 -15.85 15.17
N ARG A 255 -11.95 -15.27 13.97
CA ARG A 255 -12.66 -14.00 13.82
C ARG A 255 -14.13 -14.09 14.22
N LEU A 256 -14.82 -15.17 13.85
CA LEU A 256 -16.22 -15.40 14.26
C LEU A 256 -16.33 -15.58 15.78
N PHE A 257 -15.36 -16.25 16.41
CA PHE A 257 -15.27 -16.34 17.87
C PHE A 257 -15.01 -14.98 18.53
N ASP A 258 -14.09 -14.17 18.01
CA ASP A 258 -13.78 -12.87 18.58
C ASP A 258 -14.95 -11.88 18.40
N LEU A 259 -15.61 -11.90 17.25
CA LEU A 259 -16.83 -11.11 17.00
C LEU A 259 -17.99 -11.57 17.87
N SER A 260 -18.26 -12.87 17.98
CA SER A 260 -19.36 -13.37 18.83
C SER A 260 -19.13 -13.07 20.31
N ARG A 261 -17.90 -13.23 20.81
CA ARG A 261 -17.54 -12.90 22.21
C ARG A 261 -17.56 -11.40 22.49
N ARG A 262 -17.15 -10.56 21.54
CA ARG A 262 -17.14 -9.08 21.68
C ARG A 262 -18.44 -8.40 21.27
N ASN A 263 -19.41 -9.14 20.72
CA ASN A 263 -20.72 -8.60 20.42
C ASN A 263 -21.50 -8.37 21.73
N ARG A 264 -21.27 -7.20 22.33
CA ARG A 264 -21.94 -6.75 23.56
C ARG A 264 -23.47 -6.73 23.45
N LEU A 265 -24.05 -6.72 22.25
CA LEU A 265 -25.50 -6.81 22.03
C LEU A 265 -26.02 -8.24 22.18
N LEU A 266 -25.24 -9.26 21.77
CA LEU A 266 -25.60 -10.68 21.93
C LEU A 266 -25.46 -11.15 23.39
N HIS A 267 -24.49 -10.60 24.12
CA HIS A 267 -24.27 -10.88 25.54
C HIS A 267 -24.78 -9.77 26.46
N PHE A 268 -25.64 -8.89 25.96
CA PHE A 268 -26.20 -7.80 26.75
C PHE A 268 -27.05 -8.38 27.89
N ARG A 269 -26.59 -8.21 29.13
CA ARG A 269 -27.43 -8.37 30.31
C ARG A 269 -27.99 -7.00 30.68
N PRO A 270 -29.32 -6.79 30.65
CA PRO A 270 -29.92 -5.55 31.09
C PRO A 270 -29.48 -5.26 32.53
N THR A 271 -28.93 -4.07 32.76
CA THR A 271 -28.66 -3.54 34.10
C THR A 271 -29.51 -2.31 34.32
N ALA A 272 -29.76 -1.93 35.58
CA ALA A 272 -30.61 -0.79 35.91
C ALA A 272 -30.09 0.56 35.34
N ALA A 273 -28.84 0.60 34.85
CA ALA A 273 -28.23 1.76 34.21
C ALA A 273 -28.51 1.86 32.69
N THR A 274 -29.19 0.90 32.07
CA THR A 274 -29.43 0.83 30.62
C THR A 274 -30.92 0.69 30.32
N VAL A 275 -31.51 1.68 29.64
CA VAL A 275 -32.94 1.70 29.28
C VAL A 275 -33.12 1.24 27.84
N ASN A 276 -33.90 0.18 27.63
CA ASN A 276 -34.24 -0.31 26.30
C ASN A 276 -35.55 0.34 25.82
N LEU A 277 -35.46 1.30 24.90
CA LEU A 277 -36.57 2.15 24.44
C LEU A 277 -37.66 1.39 23.66
N THR A 278 -37.37 0.19 23.15
CA THR A 278 -38.35 -0.67 22.47
C THR A 278 -39.25 -1.47 23.42
N VAL A 279 -38.84 -1.65 24.68
CA VAL A 279 -39.64 -2.32 25.72
C VAL A 279 -40.42 -1.31 26.56
N ALA A 280 -39.89 -0.09 26.71
CA ALA A 280 -40.54 1.00 27.44
C ALA A 280 -41.66 1.73 26.64
N SER A 281 -41.86 1.38 25.36
CA SER A 281 -42.84 2.03 24.48
C SER A 281 -44.23 1.40 24.47
N VAL A 282 -44.47 0.37 25.30
CA VAL A 282 -45.82 -0.18 25.49
C VAL A 282 -46.42 0.38 26.79
N PRO A 283 -47.49 1.21 26.73
CA PRO A 283 -48.18 1.64 27.92
C PRO A 283 -48.80 0.43 28.62
N LEU A 284 -48.37 0.14 29.84
CA LEU A 284 -48.81 -1.00 30.64
C LEU A 284 -50.22 -0.86 31.23
N MET A 285 -50.92 0.25 30.96
CA MET A 285 -52.35 0.39 31.23
C MET A 285 -53.03 1.27 30.19
N LEU A 286 -53.89 0.65 29.39
CA LEU A 286 -54.91 1.33 28.61
C LEU A 286 -56.14 1.47 29.51
N GLN A 287 -56.41 2.67 30.03
CA GLN A 287 -57.63 2.92 30.80
C GLN A 287 -58.83 2.95 29.85
N ILE A 288 -59.52 1.82 29.74
CA ILE A 288 -60.69 1.60 28.87
C ILE A 288 -61.80 2.65 29.10
N GLU A 289 -61.87 3.25 30.28
CA GLU A 289 -62.85 4.30 30.63
C GLU A 289 -62.64 5.63 29.89
N SER A 290 -61.47 5.84 29.27
CA SER A 290 -61.14 7.06 28.52
C SER A 290 -61.55 7.02 27.03
N VAL A 291 -62.01 5.86 26.54
CA VAL A 291 -62.48 5.72 25.15
C VAL A 291 -63.99 5.93 25.13
N ARG A 292 -64.44 7.13 24.72
CA ARG A 292 -65.85 7.36 24.37
C ARG A 292 -66.11 6.92 22.92
N PRO A 293 -67.30 6.35 22.62
CA PRO A 293 -67.65 5.82 21.30
C PRO A 293 -67.76 6.90 20.22
#